data_AF-A0A8T6SQR5-F1
#
_entry.id   AF-A0A8T6SQR5-F1
#
_cell.length_a   1.000
_cell.length_b   1.000
_cell.length_c   1.000
_cell.angle_alpha   90.00
_cell.angle_beta   90.00
_cell.angle_gamma   90.00
#
_symmetry.space_group_name_H-M   'P 1'
#
loop_
_entity.id
_entity.type
_entity.pdbx_description
1 polymer ?
#
loop_
_entity_poly.entity_id
_entity_poly.type
_entity_poly.pdbx_seq_one_letter_code
_entity_poly.pdbx_strand_id
1 'polypeptide(L)'
;ELLLEGGQDYANQLLEELGDDIDSEKVRQKLKANSENTAFADFQESKITQITNFLKNEHPQVIALIFSQLDEKRTAEILGHLDGDLQAEVIYRLTTMEKISTDVIEEIEEVIKEQMGGMYTVGDRIKSGTDAVAQILNEAEIAVERHILGKIQERDAQLADDIKQQMFLFEDILYFNDRTVQTIINEMEKTDLVMGLKGVDEDVKKKFLENMSDRAGAMLQEDMDALGPVPLKDVKEAQSRIIRKIKQLEEEGQITTRKMGEEEIVE
;
A
#
# COMPACT_ATOMS: atom_id res chain seq x y z
N GLU A 1 -25.91 12.87 -19.66
CA GLU A 1 -24.50 12.47 -19.45
C GLU A 1 -23.81 12.39 -20.78
N LEU A 2 -22.72 13.14 -20.98
CA LEU A 2 -21.80 12.96 -22.10
C LEU A 2 -20.68 12.08 -21.56
N LEU A 3 -20.75 10.78 -21.85
CA LEU A 3 -19.64 9.85 -21.58
C LEU A 3 -18.47 10.25 -22.49
N LEU A 4 -17.34 10.55 -21.85
CA LEU A 4 -16.03 10.64 -22.46
C LEU A 4 -15.67 9.27 -23.08
N GLU A 5 -16.15 8.98 -24.29
CA GLU A 5 -15.53 7.98 -25.17
C GLU A 5 -14.36 8.65 -25.89
N GLY A 6 -13.30 8.92 -25.12
CA GLY A 6 -12.01 9.38 -25.65
C GLY A 6 -10.94 8.37 -25.26
N GLY A 7 -10.22 7.85 -26.26
CA GLY A 7 -9.15 6.88 -26.07
C GLY A 7 -8.55 6.40 -27.40
N GLN A 8 -7.41 5.71 -27.34
CA GLN A 8 -6.75 5.14 -28.54
C GLN A 8 -7.68 4.24 -29.35
N ASP A 9 -8.58 3.52 -28.68
CA ASP A 9 -9.55 2.63 -29.32
C ASP A 9 -10.58 3.39 -30.16
N TYR A 10 -11.07 4.53 -29.66
CA TYR A 10 -11.98 5.41 -30.40
C TYR A 10 -11.29 6.05 -31.61
N ALA A 11 -10.02 6.46 -31.44
CA ALA A 11 -9.21 6.98 -32.54
C ALA A 11 -8.93 5.90 -33.61
N ASN A 12 -8.66 4.65 -33.19
CA ASN A 12 -8.46 3.52 -34.11
C ASN A 12 -9.74 3.18 -34.89
N GLN A 13 -10.89 3.20 -34.24
CA GLN A 13 -12.18 2.93 -34.86
C GLN A 13 -12.57 4.02 -35.88
N LEU A 14 -12.30 5.29 -35.55
CA LEU A 14 -12.53 6.42 -36.46
C LEU A 14 -11.59 6.37 -37.67
N LEU A 15 -10.34 5.90 -37.50
CA LEU A 15 -9.39 5.72 -38.60
C LEU A 15 -9.77 4.57 -39.54
N GLU A 16 -10.38 3.52 -39.02
CA GLU A 16 -10.95 2.43 -39.84
C GLU A 16 -12.19 2.87 -40.61
N GLU A 17 -13.03 3.73 -40.03
CA GLU A 17 -14.20 4.31 -40.73
C GLU A 17 -13.82 5.27 -41.87
N LEU A 18 -12.67 5.93 -41.78
CA LEU A 18 -12.22 6.94 -42.76
C LEU A 18 -11.59 6.34 -44.03
N GLY A 19 -11.26 5.04 -44.05
CA GLY A 19 -10.84 4.30 -45.24
C GLY A 19 -9.45 4.63 -45.84
N ASP A 20 -9.07 3.89 -46.89
CA ASP A 20 -7.73 3.82 -47.53
C ASP A 20 -7.17 5.16 -48.10
N ASP A 21 -7.93 6.25 -48.05
CA ASP A 21 -7.49 7.57 -48.57
C ASP A 21 -6.53 8.29 -47.62
N ILE A 22 -6.46 7.87 -46.36
CA ILE A 22 -5.50 8.33 -45.37
C ILE A 22 -4.52 7.19 -45.15
N ASP A 23 -3.21 7.48 -45.21
CA ASP A 23 -2.12 6.57 -44.81
C ASP A 23 -2.25 6.32 -43.30
N SER A 24 -3.20 5.47 -42.96
CA SER A 24 -3.71 5.18 -41.62
C SER A 24 -2.61 4.58 -40.75
N GLU A 25 -1.66 3.90 -41.37
CA GLU A 25 -0.44 3.39 -40.74
C GLU A 25 0.48 4.55 -40.30
N LYS A 26 0.71 5.54 -41.17
CA LYS A 26 1.51 6.73 -40.84
C LYS A 26 0.82 7.64 -39.81
N VAL A 27 -0.51 7.72 -39.85
CA VAL A 27 -1.31 8.46 -38.86
C VAL A 27 -1.31 7.71 -37.53
N ARG A 28 -1.47 6.38 -37.52
CA ARG A 28 -1.31 5.53 -36.33
C ARG A 28 0.08 5.67 -35.72
N GLN A 29 1.13 5.71 -36.54
CA GLN A 29 2.50 5.86 -36.07
C GLN A 29 2.72 7.24 -35.43
N LYS A 30 2.17 8.31 -36.03
CA LYS A 30 2.19 9.66 -35.44
C LYS A 30 1.33 9.80 -34.19
N LEU A 31 0.20 9.11 -34.11
CA LEU A 31 -0.66 9.10 -32.93
C LEU A 31 -0.04 8.29 -31.79
N LYS A 32 0.62 7.16 -32.08
CA LYS A 32 1.42 6.41 -31.09
C LYS A 32 2.60 7.24 -30.58
N ALA A 33 3.32 7.92 -31.48
CA ALA A 33 4.41 8.81 -31.11
C ALA A 33 3.96 10.04 -30.29
N ASN A 34 2.69 10.45 -30.44
CA ASN A 34 2.07 11.54 -29.68
C ASN A 34 1.17 11.07 -28.51
N SER A 35 1.08 9.77 -28.25
CA SER A 35 0.31 9.26 -27.11
C SER A 35 1.23 9.24 -25.91
N GLU A 36 0.92 10.07 -24.93
CA GLU A 36 1.80 10.58 -23.86
C GLU A 36 2.44 9.57 -22.87
N ASN A 37 2.48 8.25 -23.14
CA ASN A 37 3.09 7.27 -22.23
C ASN A 37 4.13 6.39 -22.95
N THR A 38 5.28 6.97 -23.31
CA THR A 38 6.46 6.16 -23.69
C THR A 38 7.12 5.59 -22.45
N ALA A 39 7.81 4.46 -22.59
CA ALA A 39 8.55 3.86 -21.45
C ALA A 39 9.62 4.83 -20.89
N PHE A 40 10.12 5.74 -21.75
CA PHE A 40 11.06 6.77 -21.35
C PHE A 40 10.40 7.93 -20.59
N ALA A 41 9.13 8.23 -20.85
CA ALA A 41 8.36 9.18 -20.04
C ALA A 41 8.18 8.66 -18.60
N ASP A 42 7.95 7.35 -18.43
CA ASP A 42 7.94 6.71 -17.12
C ASP A 42 9.28 6.86 -16.39
N PHE A 43 10.40 6.70 -17.11
CA PHE A 43 11.73 7.01 -16.60
C PHE A 43 11.92 8.49 -16.27
N GLN A 44 11.21 9.40 -16.93
CA GLN A 44 11.23 10.85 -16.70
C GLN A 44 10.45 11.26 -15.44
N GLU A 45 9.56 10.42 -14.93
CA GLU A 45 8.76 10.70 -13.73
C GLU A 45 9.17 9.85 -12.50
N SER A 46 9.84 8.71 -12.74
CA SER A 46 10.25 7.76 -11.69
C SER A 46 11.26 8.33 -10.66
N LYS A 47 11.43 7.68 -9.50
CA LYS A 47 12.45 8.11 -8.53
C LYS A 47 13.86 7.76 -9.05
N ILE A 48 14.82 8.68 -8.94
CA ILE A 48 16.21 8.48 -9.37
C ILE A 48 16.84 7.21 -8.80
N THR A 49 16.52 6.86 -7.55
CA THR A 49 17.01 5.63 -6.91
C THR A 49 16.49 4.35 -7.58
N GLN A 50 15.25 4.35 -8.08
CA GLN A 50 14.68 3.20 -8.80
C GLN A 50 15.39 3.03 -10.14
N ILE A 51 15.54 4.13 -10.87
CA ILE A 51 16.24 4.16 -12.16
C ILE A 51 17.68 3.70 -12.00
N THR A 52 18.40 4.24 -11.01
CA THR A 52 19.79 3.85 -10.76
C THR A 52 19.91 2.36 -10.44
N ASN A 53 18.99 1.81 -9.62
CA ASN A 53 19.02 0.39 -9.28
C ASN A 53 18.70 -0.52 -10.46
N PHE A 54 17.80 -0.09 -11.35
CA PHE A 54 17.54 -0.76 -12.62
C PHE A 54 18.81 -0.79 -13.48
N LEU A 55 19.44 0.37 -13.69
CA LEU A 55 20.59 0.51 -14.58
C LEU A 55 21.87 -0.22 -14.10
N LYS A 56 22.01 -0.50 -12.81
CA LYS A 56 23.22 -1.16 -12.26
C LYS A 56 23.54 -2.52 -12.88
N ASN A 57 22.52 -3.25 -13.31
CA ASN A 57 22.71 -4.58 -13.91
C ASN A 57 22.62 -4.57 -15.45
N GLU A 58 22.41 -3.40 -16.03
CA GLU A 58 22.22 -3.25 -17.47
C GLU A 58 23.55 -3.09 -18.22
N HIS A 59 23.56 -3.53 -19.47
CA HIS A 59 24.73 -3.36 -20.31
C HIS A 59 24.96 -1.86 -20.61
N PRO A 60 26.21 -1.34 -20.63
CA PRO A 60 26.46 0.09 -20.82
C PRO A 60 25.85 0.70 -22.08
N GLN A 61 25.65 -0.10 -23.13
CA GLN A 61 24.95 0.30 -24.36
C GLN A 61 23.48 0.64 -24.13
N VAL A 62 22.79 -0.11 -23.28
CA VAL A 62 21.37 0.09 -22.95
C VAL A 62 21.22 1.36 -22.12
N ILE A 63 22.11 1.56 -21.14
CA ILE A 63 22.14 2.77 -20.32
C ILE A 63 22.38 4.01 -21.19
N ALA A 64 23.32 3.94 -22.14
CA ALA A 64 23.58 5.04 -23.05
C ALA A 64 22.37 5.35 -23.97
N LEU A 65 21.64 4.33 -24.43
CA LEU A 65 20.40 4.55 -25.17
C LEU A 65 19.34 5.21 -24.29
N ILE A 66 19.14 4.75 -23.05
CA ILE A 66 18.20 5.38 -22.12
C ILE A 66 18.57 6.85 -21.90
N PHE A 67 19.86 7.16 -21.67
CA PHE A 67 20.34 8.52 -21.49
C PHE A 67 20.13 9.40 -22.73
N SER A 68 20.13 8.82 -23.94
CA SER A 68 19.81 9.57 -25.16
C SER A 68 18.35 10.04 -25.26
N GLN A 69 17.45 9.46 -24.44
CA GLN A 69 16.02 9.76 -24.41
C GLN A 69 15.59 10.60 -23.19
N LEU A 70 16.47 10.77 -22.20
CA LEU A 70 16.19 11.56 -20.99
C LEU A 70 16.69 12.99 -21.13
N ASP A 71 16.13 13.91 -20.34
CA ASP A 71 16.64 15.28 -20.25
C ASP A 71 18.05 15.31 -19.63
N GLU A 72 18.81 16.36 -19.97
CA GLU A 72 20.21 16.45 -19.59
C GLU A 72 20.39 16.55 -18.07
N LYS A 73 19.47 17.22 -17.38
CA LYS A 73 19.52 17.40 -15.92
C LYS A 73 19.38 16.07 -15.19
N ARG A 74 18.38 15.27 -15.57
CA ARG A 74 18.13 13.96 -14.97
C ARG A 74 19.20 12.95 -15.34
N THR A 75 19.68 12.99 -16.58
CA THR A 75 20.83 12.17 -17.02
C THR A 75 22.06 12.43 -16.15
N ALA A 76 22.38 13.70 -15.88
CA ALA A 76 23.50 14.06 -15.01
C ALA A 76 23.30 13.58 -13.56
N GLU A 77 22.07 13.67 -13.05
CA GLU A 77 21.72 13.19 -11.72
C GLU A 77 21.87 11.66 -11.60
N ILE A 78 21.34 10.90 -12.55
CA ILE A 78 21.44 9.43 -12.58
C ILE A 78 22.90 9.00 -12.76
N LEU A 79 23.63 9.63 -13.68
CA LEU A 79 25.06 9.36 -13.91
C LEU A 79 25.86 9.46 -12.61
N GLY A 80 25.60 10.48 -11.79
CA GLY A 80 26.26 10.68 -10.50
C GLY A 80 26.06 9.54 -9.48
N HIS A 81 25.07 8.67 -9.68
CA HIS A 81 24.79 7.51 -8.82
C HIS A 81 25.30 6.17 -9.37
N LEU A 82 25.89 6.15 -10.57
CA LEU A 82 26.53 4.97 -11.16
C LEU A 82 27.99 4.83 -10.69
N ASP A 83 28.55 3.62 -10.76
CA ASP A 83 29.95 3.37 -10.46
C ASP A 83 30.88 4.07 -11.47
N GLY A 84 32.06 4.53 -11.03
CA GLY A 84 32.95 5.37 -11.84
C GLY A 84 33.39 4.75 -13.18
N ASP A 85 33.64 3.44 -13.21
CA ASP A 85 33.98 2.73 -14.44
C ASP A 85 32.79 2.67 -15.42
N LEU A 86 31.57 2.49 -14.88
CA LEU A 86 30.35 2.46 -15.67
C LEU A 86 30.00 3.86 -16.21
N GLN A 87 30.20 4.92 -15.41
CA GLN A 87 30.02 6.30 -15.84
C GLN A 87 30.84 6.61 -17.11
N ALA A 88 32.13 6.28 -17.07
CA ALA A 88 33.05 6.54 -18.19
C ALA A 88 32.64 5.77 -19.45
N GLU A 89 32.31 4.49 -19.31
CA GLU A 89 31.91 3.63 -20.42
C GLU A 89 30.58 4.07 -21.06
N VAL A 90 29.59 4.44 -20.25
CA VAL A 90 28.28 4.91 -20.73
C VAL A 90 28.41 6.23 -21.51
N ILE A 91 29.20 7.17 -20.99
CA ILE A 91 29.45 8.46 -21.68
C ILE A 91 30.22 8.23 -22.98
N TYR A 92 31.23 7.36 -22.98
CA TYR A 92 31.96 7.02 -24.20
C TYR A 92 31.03 6.45 -25.28
N ARG A 93 30.11 5.55 -24.91
CA ARG A 93 29.11 5.01 -25.83
C ARG A 93 28.15 6.09 -26.33
N LEU A 94 27.64 6.95 -25.46
CA LEU A 94 26.76 8.05 -25.86
C LEU A 94 27.42 8.98 -26.89
N THR A 95 28.75 9.17 -26.82
CA THR A 95 29.50 9.99 -27.80
C THR A 95 29.80 9.28 -29.12
N THR A 96 29.81 7.94 -29.13
CA THR A 96 30.20 7.13 -30.30
C THR A 96 29.02 6.39 -30.94
N MET A 97 27.83 6.49 -30.34
CA MET A 97 26.60 5.91 -30.87
C MET A 97 26.22 6.55 -32.20
N GLU A 98 26.02 5.70 -33.21
CA GLU A 98 25.42 6.09 -34.48
C GLU A 98 23.90 6.17 -34.36
N LYS A 99 23.22 6.59 -35.44
CA LYS A 99 21.76 6.64 -35.45
C LYS A 99 21.18 5.24 -35.20
N ILE A 100 20.34 5.14 -34.17
CA ILE A 100 19.63 3.92 -33.81
C ILE A 100 18.31 3.90 -34.57
N SER A 101 17.95 2.75 -35.14
CA SER A 101 16.67 2.57 -35.83
C SER A 101 15.52 2.63 -34.83
N THR A 102 14.40 3.21 -35.25
CA THR A 102 13.18 3.31 -34.44
C THR A 102 12.73 1.94 -33.92
N ASP A 103 12.82 0.90 -34.75
CA ASP A 103 12.46 -0.48 -34.37
C ASP A 103 13.24 -1.00 -33.14
N VAL A 104 14.50 -0.62 -33.00
CA VAL A 104 15.35 -1.04 -31.86
C VAL A 104 14.99 -0.24 -30.60
N ILE A 105 14.58 1.01 -30.77
CA ILE A 105 14.09 1.83 -29.65
C ILE A 105 12.76 1.25 -29.14
N GLU A 106 11.84 0.89 -30.04
CA GLU A 106 10.56 0.28 -29.69
C GLU A 106 10.73 -1.07 -28.98
N GLU A 107 11.63 -1.94 -29.46
CA GLU A 107 11.92 -3.23 -28.81
C GLU A 107 12.46 -3.02 -27.38
N ILE A 108 13.32 -2.03 -27.18
CA ILE A 108 13.88 -1.71 -25.87
C ILE A 108 12.81 -1.07 -24.97
N GLU A 109 11.90 -0.26 -25.51
CA GLU A 109 10.75 0.24 -24.75
C GLU A 109 9.85 -0.89 -24.23
N GLU A 110 9.61 -1.94 -25.02
CA GLU A 110 8.80 -3.08 -24.59
C GLU A 110 9.48 -3.84 -23.44
N VAL A 111 10.78 -4.08 -23.54
CA VAL A 111 11.57 -4.72 -22.48
C VAL A 111 11.59 -3.87 -21.21
N ILE A 112 11.78 -2.56 -21.36
CA ILE A 112 11.69 -1.61 -20.24
C ILE A 112 10.30 -1.67 -19.61
N LYS A 113 9.22 -1.63 -20.38
CA LYS A 113 7.84 -1.69 -19.87
C LYS A 113 7.55 -2.99 -19.14
N GLU A 114 8.08 -4.12 -19.61
CA GLU A 114 7.92 -5.40 -18.92
C GLU A 114 8.67 -5.41 -17.57
N GLN A 115 9.93 -4.96 -17.57
CA GLN A 115 10.76 -4.96 -16.37
C GLN A 115 10.36 -3.88 -15.37
N MET A 116 10.01 -2.68 -15.83
CA MET A 116 9.50 -1.59 -15.02
C MET A 116 8.04 -1.81 -14.61
N GLY A 117 7.18 -2.40 -15.44
CA GLY A 117 5.83 -2.83 -15.04
C GLY A 117 5.88 -3.86 -13.91
N GLY A 118 6.88 -4.74 -13.92
CA GLY A 118 7.24 -5.57 -12.78
C GLY A 118 7.77 -4.80 -11.56
N MET A 119 8.31 -3.60 -11.76
CA MET A 119 8.86 -2.72 -10.72
C MET A 119 7.80 -1.78 -10.10
N TYR A 120 6.82 -1.32 -10.89
CA TYR A 120 5.61 -0.61 -10.43
C TYR A 120 4.74 -1.50 -9.54
N THR A 121 4.78 -2.83 -9.71
CA THR A 121 4.09 -3.78 -8.83
C THR A 121 4.86 -4.17 -7.57
N VAL A 122 6.15 -3.84 -7.47
CA VAL A 122 7.00 -4.17 -6.31
C VAL A 122 7.17 -2.98 -5.36
N GLY A 123 7.06 -1.74 -5.84
CA GLY A 123 7.10 -0.54 -5.00
C GLY A 123 5.97 -0.45 -3.98
N ASP A 124 4.74 -0.79 -4.38
CA ASP A 124 3.55 -0.82 -3.49
C ASP A 124 3.45 -2.08 -2.63
N ARG A 125 4.38 -3.03 -2.79
CA ARG A 125 4.40 -4.29 -2.03
C ARG A 125 5.51 -4.39 -1.01
N ILE A 126 6.33 -3.35 -0.83
CA ILE A 126 7.22 -3.30 0.32
C ILE A 126 6.35 -2.97 1.55
N LYS A 127 6.01 -4.00 2.32
CA LYS A 127 5.51 -3.85 3.70
C LYS A 127 6.61 -3.23 4.57
N SER A 128 6.83 -1.92 4.43
CA SER A 128 7.79 -1.12 5.19
C SER A 128 7.06 0.07 5.81
N GLY A 129 7.57 0.55 6.94
CA GLY A 129 6.93 1.60 7.74
C GLY A 129 6.26 1.04 8.99
N THR A 130 5.92 1.95 9.89
CA THR A 130 5.30 1.65 11.19
C THR A 130 3.98 0.89 11.01
N ASP A 131 3.21 1.20 9.97
CA ASP A 131 1.90 0.63 9.69
C ASP A 131 2.00 -0.83 9.26
N ALA A 132 2.96 -1.13 8.37
CA ALA A 132 3.21 -2.48 7.91
C ALA A 132 3.73 -3.37 9.05
N VAL A 133 4.61 -2.85 9.90
CA VAL A 133 5.10 -3.55 11.09
C VAL A 133 3.97 -3.75 12.10
N ALA A 134 3.13 -2.73 12.34
CA ALA A 134 1.98 -2.83 13.22
C ALA A 134 1.00 -3.92 12.74
N GLN A 135 0.71 -4.00 11.43
CA GLN A 135 -0.10 -5.08 10.87
C GLN A 135 0.55 -6.46 11.07
N ILE A 136 1.85 -6.60 10.85
CA ILE A 136 2.58 -7.87 11.09
C ILE A 136 2.51 -8.27 12.57
N LEU A 137 2.73 -7.31 13.48
CA LEU A 137 2.71 -7.56 14.92
C LEU A 137 1.30 -7.84 15.46
N ASN A 138 0.26 -7.23 14.88
CA ASN A 138 -1.13 -7.54 15.20
C ASN A 138 -1.51 -9.00 14.88
N GLU A 139 -0.89 -9.60 13.86
CA GLU A 139 -1.12 -11.00 13.47
C GLU A 139 -0.16 -12.00 14.13
N ALA A 140 0.90 -11.50 14.79
CA ALA A 140 1.89 -12.33 15.45
C ALA A 140 1.38 -12.88 16.79
N GLU A 141 2.00 -13.95 17.29
CA GLU A 141 1.77 -14.40 18.67
C GLU A 141 2.22 -13.32 19.67
N ILE A 142 1.43 -13.11 20.73
CA ILE A 142 1.64 -12.07 21.75
C ILE A 142 3.05 -12.11 22.36
N ALA A 143 3.62 -13.31 22.51
CA ALA A 143 4.98 -13.46 23.02
C ALA A 143 6.02 -12.86 22.07
N VAL A 144 5.82 -13.03 20.76
CA VAL A 144 6.68 -12.47 19.70
C VAL A 144 6.48 -10.96 19.61
N GLU A 145 5.23 -10.49 19.62
CA GLU A 145 4.88 -9.07 19.60
C GLU A 145 5.59 -8.29 20.72
N ARG A 146 5.42 -8.73 21.99
CA ARG A 146 6.03 -8.09 23.15
C ARG A 146 7.55 -8.12 23.10
N HIS A 147 8.13 -9.23 22.65
CA HIS A 147 9.57 -9.36 22.55
C HIS A 147 10.14 -8.39 21.51
N ILE A 148 9.52 -8.31 20.34
CA ILE A 148 9.92 -7.42 19.24
C ILE A 148 9.73 -5.95 19.65
N LEU A 149 8.56 -5.55 20.16
CA LEU A 149 8.31 -4.18 20.63
C LEU A 149 9.27 -3.77 21.75
N GLY A 150 9.57 -4.67 22.70
CA GLY A 150 10.56 -4.41 23.75
C GLY A 150 11.96 -4.16 23.18
N LYS A 151 12.38 -4.94 22.19
CA LYS A 151 13.67 -4.77 21.50
C LYS A 151 13.73 -3.49 20.68
N ILE A 152 12.62 -3.09 20.04
CA ILE A 152 12.52 -1.82 19.33
C ILE A 152 12.59 -0.66 20.33
N GLN A 153 11.85 -0.73 21.43
CA GLN A 153 11.81 0.32 22.46
C GLN A 153 13.18 0.53 23.15
N GLU A 154 13.95 -0.53 23.37
CA GLU A 154 15.33 -0.44 23.87
C GLU A 154 16.25 0.36 22.93
N ARG A 155 15.98 0.31 21.62
CA ARG A 155 16.79 0.95 20.59
C ARG A 155 16.30 2.35 20.22
N ASP A 156 14.99 2.50 20.12
CA ASP A 156 14.28 3.71 19.71
C ASP A 156 12.87 3.70 20.32
N ALA A 157 12.71 4.46 21.41
CA ALA A 157 11.45 4.54 22.12
C ALA A 157 10.35 5.24 21.30
N GLN A 158 10.70 6.23 20.48
CA GLN A 158 9.75 6.95 19.65
C GLN A 158 9.19 6.04 18.56
N LEU A 159 10.05 5.29 17.88
CA LEU A 159 9.63 4.35 16.85
C LEU A 159 8.72 3.23 17.41
N ALA A 160 9.01 2.75 18.62
CA ALA A 160 8.16 1.76 19.28
C ALA A 160 6.75 2.32 19.56
N ASP A 161 6.66 3.58 19.99
CA ASP A 161 5.38 4.23 20.24
C ASP A 161 4.64 4.55 18.94
N ASP A 162 5.34 4.97 17.88
CA ASP A 162 4.76 5.16 16.56
C ASP A 162 4.17 3.85 16.00
N ILE A 163 4.87 2.71 16.16
CA ILE A 163 4.34 1.39 15.78
C ILE A 163 3.10 1.03 16.60
N LYS A 164 3.11 1.28 17.92
CA LYS A 164 1.93 1.03 18.78
C LYS A 164 0.74 1.89 18.40
N GLN A 165 0.94 3.14 18.00
CA GLN A 165 -0.15 4.02 17.56
C GLN A 165 -0.86 3.48 16.31
N GLN A 166 -0.10 2.79 15.45
CA GLN A 166 -0.59 2.14 14.24
C GLN A 166 -1.17 0.74 14.50
N MET A 167 -1.07 0.23 15.73
CA MET A 167 -1.77 -0.99 16.14
C MET A 167 -3.21 -0.64 16.54
N PHE A 168 -4.15 -1.49 16.11
CA PHE A 168 -5.53 -1.43 16.61
C PHE A 168 -5.58 -2.22 17.92
N LEU A 169 -5.60 -1.49 19.02
CA LEU A 169 -5.62 -2.05 20.37
C LEU A 169 -7.06 -2.38 20.78
N PHE A 170 -7.24 -3.32 21.70
CA PHE A 170 -8.57 -3.66 22.19
C PHE A 170 -9.22 -2.44 22.87
N GLU A 171 -8.41 -1.61 23.52
CA GLU A 171 -8.81 -0.39 24.20
C GLU A 171 -9.27 0.72 23.22
N ASP A 172 -8.91 0.64 21.93
CA ASP A 172 -9.32 1.64 20.93
C ASP A 172 -10.85 1.67 20.70
N ILE A 173 -11.57 0.66 21.18
CA ILE A 173 -13.04 0.61 21.19
C ILE A 173 -13.68 1.83 21.89
N LEU A 174 -12.97 2.48 22.81
CA LEU A 174 -13.44 3.67 23.51
C LEU A 174 -13.67 4.85 22.56
N TYR A 175 -12.93 4.91 21.45
CA TYR A 175 -13.06 5.97 20.45
C TYR A 175 -14.22 5.74 19.48
N PHE A 176 -14.88 4.58 19.55
CA PHE A 176 -15.96 4.26 18.64
C PHE A 176 -17.28 4.89 19.11
N ASN A 177 -18.07 5.31 18.13
CA ASN A 177 -19.44 5.72 18.40
C ASN A 177 -20.29 4.50 18.84
N ASP A 178 -21.37 4.79 19.56
CA ASP A 178 -22.23 3.75 20.17
C ASP A 178 -22.84 2.80 19.13
N ARG A 179 -23.19 3.32 17.95
CA ARG A 179 -23.74 2.50 16.86
C ARG A 179 -22.73 1.46 16.36
N THR A 180 -21.46 1.85 16.18
CA THR A 180 -20.38 0.94 15.81
C THR A 180 -20.18 -0.12 16.88
N VAL A 181 -20.16 0.26 18.16
CA VAL A 181 -20.00 -0.69 19.27
C VAL A 181 -21.17 -1.69 19.33
N GLN A 182 -22.40 -1.24 19.11
CA GLN A 182 -23.58 -2.10 19.03
C GLN A 182 -23.49 -3.11 17.88
N THR A 183 -23.06 -2.69 16.69
CA THR A 183 -22.82 -3.59 15.56
C THR A 183 -21.77 -4.64 15.90
N ILE A 184 -20.65 -4.21 16.48
CA ILE A 184 -19.59 -5.13 16.94
C ILE A 184 -20.17 -6.14 17.93
N ILE A 185 -20.86 -5.70 18.97
CA ILE A 185 -21.45 -6.59 19.99
C ILE A 185 -22.37 -7.65 19.35
N ASN A 186 -23.19 -7.27 18.38
CA ASN A 186 -24.16 -8.17 17.75
C ASN A 186 -23.50 -9.24 16.85
N GLU A 187 -22.35 -8.92 16.27
CA GLU A 187 -21.60 -9.79 15.36
C GLU A 187 -20.64 -10.75 16.08
N MET A 188 -20.54 -10.63 17.40
CA MET A 188 -19.52 -11.28 18.20
C MET A 188 -20.04 -12.51 18.94
N GLU A 189 -19.22 -13.56 19.01
CA GLU A 189 -19.55 -14.73 19.80
C GLU A 189 -19.56 -14.38 21.29
N LYS A 190 -20.61 -14.82 21.99
CA LYS A 190 -20.80 -14.54 23.41
C LYS A 190 -19.62 -15.05 24.25
N THR A 191 -19.07 -16.22 23.93
CA THR A 191 -17.89 -16.80 24.57
C THR A 191 -16.66 -15.91 24.47
N ASP A 192 -16.47 -15.26 23.33
CA ASP A 192 -15.35 -14.34 23.10
C ASP A 192 -15.55 -13.02 23.86
N LEU A 193 -16.77 -12.49 23.91
CA LEU A 193 -17.08 -11.30 24.72
C LEU A 193 -16.85 -11.57 26.21
N VAL A 194 -17.33 -12.70 26.74
CA VAL A 194 -17.18 -13.05 28.16
C VAL A 194 -15.69 -13.23 28.52
N MET A 195 -14.93 -13.93 27.69
CA MET A 195 -13.50 -14.16 27.94
C MET A 195 -12.66 -12.89 27.71
N GLY A 196 -12.91 -12.15 26.63
CA GLY A 196 -12.11 -11.00 26.21
C GLY A 196 -12.31 -9.76 27.08
N LEU A 197 -13.48 -9.60 27.71
CA LEU A 197 -13.75 -8.52 28.67
C LEU A 197 -13.24 -8.83 30.08
N LYS A 198 -12.66 -10.00 30.34
CA LYS A 198 -12.13 -10.33 31.66
C LYS A 198 -10.83 -9.58 31.92
N GLY A 199 -10.80 -8.74 32.95
CA GLY A 199 -9.59 -8.00 33.34
C GLY A 199 -9.22 -6.85 32.41
N VAL A 200 -10.18 -6.36 31.62
CA VAL A 200 -10.05 -5.08 30.89
C VAL A 200 -10.28 -3.91 31.84
N ASP A 201 -9.85 -2.71 31.45
CA ASP A 201 -10.13 -1.49 32.19
C ASP A 201 -11.65 -1.25 32.29
N GLU A 202 -12.08 -0.69 33.43
CA GLU A 202 -13.51 -0.49 33.73
C GLU A 202 -14.20 0.39 32.67
N ASP A 203 -13.48 1.35 32.07
CA ASP A 203 -14.03 2.19 31.01
C ASP A 203 -14.37 1.38 29.76
N VAL A 204 -13.50 0.45 29.36
CA VAL A 204 -13.74 -0.45 28.22
C VAL A 204 -14.95 -1.33 28.53
N LYS A 205 -14.96 -1.95 29.71
CA LYS A 205 -16.08 -2.81 30.14
C LYS A 205 -17.40 -2.05 30.12
N LYS A 206 -17.42 -0.82 30.65
CA LYS A 206 -18.60 0.04 30.68
C LYS A 206 -19.08 0.39 29.27
N LYS A 207 -18.18 0.73 28.35
CA LYS A 207 -18.54 1.04 26.95
C LYS A 207 -19.29 -0.11 26.27
N PHE A 208 -18.90 -1.36 26.53
CA PHE A 208 -19.62 -2.54 26.04
C PHE A 208 -21.00 -2.68 26.70
N LEU A 209 -21.08 -2.57 28.03
CA LEU A 209 -22.33 -2.74 28.78
C LEU A 209 -23.37 -1.66 28.45
N GLU A 210 -22.96 -0.41 28.28
CA GLU A 210 -23.85 0.70 27.89
C GLU A 210 -24.43 0.53 26.48
N ASN A 211 -23.74 -0.24 25.63
CA ASN A 211 -24.17 -0.56 24.27
C ASN A 211 -24.91 -1.90 24.17
N MET A 212 -25.23 -2.53 25.31
CA MET A 212 -26.08 -3.70 25.41
C MET A 212 -27.45 -3.34 25.98
N SER A 213 -28.45 -4.20 25.75
CA SER A 213 -29.68 -4.16 26.55
C SER A 213 -29.39 -4.54 28.01
N ASP A 214 -30.14 -3.98 28.97
CA ASP A 214 -29.99 -4.26 30.41
C ASP A 214 -29.94 -5.77 30.70
N ARG A 215 -30.78 -6.55 30.02
CA ARG A 215 -30.82 -8.01 30.14
C ARG A 215 -29.55 -8.66 29.62
N ALA A 216 -29.07 -8.26 28.44
CA ALA A 216 -27.87 -8.83 27.84
C ALA A 216 -26.61 -8.47 28.64
N GLY A 217 -26.50 -7.22 29.11
CA GLY A 217 -25.42 -6.77 29.98
C GLY A 217 -25.39 -7.52 31.31
N ALA A 218 -26.55 -7.72 31.94
CA ALA A 218 -26.65 -8.51 33.18
C ALA A 218 -26.22 -9.97 32.98
N MET A 219 -26.65 -10.61 31.88
CA MET A 219 -26.23 -11.99 31.56
C MET A 219 -24.73 -12.08 31.27
N LEU A 220 -24.18 -11.12 30.54
CA LEU A 220 -22.74 -11.07 30.27
C LEU A 220 -21.93 -10.95 31.57
N GLN A 221 -22.38 -10.08 32.48
CA GLN A 221 -21.73 -9.88 33.78
C GLN A 221 -21.75 -11.15 34.63
N GLU A 222 -22.90 -11.84 34.68
CA GLU A 222 -23.06 -13.12 35.38
C GLU A 222 -22.13 -14.20 34.82
N ASP A 223 -22.07 -14.32 33.48
CA ASP A 223 -21.19 -15.29 32.81
C ASP A 223 -19.70 -14.98 33.06
N MET A 224 -19.33 -13.70 33.07
CA MET A 224 -17.96 -13.27 33.39
C MET A 224 -17.58 -13.61 34.82
N ASP A 225 -18.50 -13.48 35.77
CA ASP A 225 -18.28 -13.82 37.18
C ASP A 225 -18.21 -15.33 37.37
N ALA A 226 -19.01 -16.09 36.62
CA ALA A 226 -19.02 -17.56 36.64
C ALA A 226 -17.73 -18.20 36.09
N LEU A 227 -17.03 -17.55 35.14
CA LEU A 227 -15.74 -18.04 34.61
C LEU A 227 -14.64 -18.15 35.68
N GLY A 228 -14.71 -17.36 36.76
CA GLY A 228 -13.67 -17.33 37.78
C GLY A 228 -12.30 -16.85 37.24
N PRO A 229 -11.18 -17.26 37.88
CA PRO A 229 -9.83 -16.94 37.41
C PRO A 229 -9.48 -17.70 36.14
N VAL A 230 -9.10 -16.98 35.09
CA VAL A 230 -8.73 -17.54 33.79
C VAL A 230 -7.28 -17.17 33.43
N PRO A 231 -6.58 -18.00 32.63
CA PRO A 231 -5.25 -17.66 32.13
C PRO A 231 -5.27 -16.37 31.28
N LEU A 232 -4.31 -15.47 31.50
CA LEU A 232 -4.15 -14.24 30.72
C LEU A 232 -4.01 -14.51 29.20
N LYS A 233 -3.43 -15.66 28.85
CA LYS A 233 -3.29 -16.10 27.45
C LYS A 233 -4.66 -16.23 26.77
N ASP A 234 -5.62 -16.86 27.43
CA ASP A 234 -6.95 -17.15 26.88
C ASP A 234 -7.77 -15.86 26.71
N VAL A 235 -7.65 -14.93 27.67
CA VAL A 235 -8.23 -13.58 27.57
C VAL A 235 -7.68 -12.84 26.36
N LYS A 236 -6.36 -12.85 26.17
CA LYS A 236 -5.72 -12.15 25.05
C LYS A 236 -6.01 -12.81 23.70
N GLU A 237 -6.16 -14.13 23.65
CA GLU A 237 -6.61 -14.83 22.44
C GLU A 237 -8.05 -14.46 22.07
N ALA A 238 -8.94 -14.34 23.05
CA ALA A 238 -10.29 -13.82 22.84
C ALA A 238 -10.26 -12.38 22.34
N GLN A 239 -9.50 -11.48 22.97
CA GLN A 239 -9.32 -10.09 22.49
C GLN A 239 -8.80 -10.02 21.05
N SER A 240 -7.86 -10.89 20.68
CA SER A 240 -7.34 -10.98 19.31
C SER A 240 -8.43 -11.44 18.31
N ARG A 241 -9.30 -12.39 18.69
CA ARG A 241 -10.48 -12.75 17.88
C ARG A 241 -11.45 -11.59 17.73
N ILE A 242 -11.71 -10.83 18.81
CA ILE A 242 -12.53 -9.61 18.77
C ILE A 242 -11.95 -8.58 17.79
N ILE A 243 -10.66 -8.28 17.89
CA ILE A 243 -9.98 -7.33 17.00
C ILE A 243 -10.06 -7.78 15.53
N ARG A 244 -9.81 -9.07 15.25
CA ARG A 244 -9.92 -9.60 13.88
C ARG A 244 -11.31 -9.43 13.30
N LYS A 245 -12.36 -9.71 14.08
CA LYS A 245 -13.74 -9.54 13.64
C LYS A 245 -14.09 -8.06 13.42
N ILE A 246 -13.61 -7.15 14.27
CA ILE A 246 -13.77 -5.70 14.07
C ILE A 246 -13.16 -5.27 12.74
N LYS A 247 -11.91 -5.67 12.43
CA LYS A 247 -11.26 -5.37 11.15
C LYS A 247 -12.06 -5.91 9.95
N GLN A 248 -12.55 -7.15 10.06
CA GLN A 248 -13.39 -7.73 9.02
C GLN A 248 -14.65 -6.89 8.76
N LEU A 249 -15.33 -6.45 9.83
CA LEU A 249 -16.54 -5.61 9.69
C LEU A 249 -16.22 -4.24 9.08
N GLU A 250 -15.03 -3.70 9.32
CA GLU A 250 -14.57 -2.47 8.68
C GLU A 250 -14.25 -2.67 7.19
N GLU A 251 -13.55 -3.75 6.83
CA GLU A 251 -13.27 -4.11 5.43
C GLU A 251 -14.55 -4.33 4.63
N GLU A 252 -15.58 -4.90 5.26
CA GLU A 252 -16.92 -5.05 4.68
C GLU A 252 -17.72 -3.74 4.63
N GLY A 253 -17.20 -2.64 5.18
CA GLY A 253 -17.85 -1.34 5.25
C GLY A 253 -19.05 -1.27 6.20
N GLN A 254 -19.23 -2.27 7.07
CA GLN A 254 -20.34 -2.30 8.04
C GLN A 254 -20.11 -1.35 9.21
N ILE A 255 -18.84 -1.11 9.55
CA ILE A 255 -18.42 -0.16 10.59
C ILE A 255 -17.29 0.73 10.07
N THR A 256 -17.04 1.81 10.78
CA THR A 256 -15.88 2.68 10.52
C THR A 256 -15.08 2.82 11.79
N THR A 257 -13.80 2.46 11.77
CA THR A 257 -12.89 2.51 12.92
C THR A 257 -11.92 3.69 12.82
N ARG A 258 -12.40 4.88 12.41
CA ARG A 258 -11.54 6.07 12.48
C ARG A 258 -11.25 6.40 13.94
N LYS A 259 -9.98 6.27 14.35
CA LYS A 259 -9.43 7.08 15.45
C LYS A 259 -9.71 8.53 15.06
N MET A 260 -10.63 9.20 15.75
CA MET A 260 -10.96 10.60 15.43
C MET A 260 -9.68 11.44 15.54
N GLY A 261 -9.16 11.84 14.39
CA GLY A 261 -7.91 12.59 14.26
C GLY A 261 -7.52 12.80 12.82
N GLU A 262 -8.45 13.29 11.99
CA GLU A 262 -8.27 14.32 10.95
C GLU A 262 -9.52 14.38 10.06
N GLU A 263 -9.81 15.59 9.63
CA GLU A 263 -11.09 16.11 9.15
C GLU A 263 -11.62 15.39 7.89
N GLU A 264 -12.93 15.18 7.83
CA GLU A 264 -13.75 15.58 6.67
C GLU A 264 -15.22 15.45 7.05
N ILE A 265 -15.82 16.59 7.40
CA ILE A 265 -17.25 16.81 7.33
C ILE A 265 -17.45 17.43 5.94
N VAL A 266 -18.18 16.75 5.05
CA VAL A 266 -18.66 17.38 3.81
C VAL A 266 -20.16 17.58 3.97
N GLU A 267 -20.61 18.79 3.63
CA GLU A 267 -21.99 19.28 3.68
C GLU A 267 -22.91 18.58 2.66
#